data_AF-A0A951FGP1-F1
#
_entry.id   AF-A0A951FGP1-F1
#
_cell.length_a   1.000
_cell.length_b   1.000
_cell.length_c   1.000
_cell.angle_alpha   90.00
_cell.angle_beta   90.00
_cell.angle_gamma   90.00
#
_symmetry.space_group_name_H-M   'P 1'
#
loop_
_entity.id
_entity.type
_entity.pdbx_description
1 polymer ?
#
loop_
_entity_poly.entity_id
_entity_poly.type
_entity_poly.pdbx_seq_one_letter_code
_entity_poly.pdbx_strand_id
1 'polypeptide(L)'
;GADLSGADLSGAKLWGANLSGTNLSGANLEEANLWWADLSGAKLHKAKLYGADLWDADLSGAKLHGADLSGADLEEADLTRADLTRADLIRADLCEADLSGADLTGALVTPEELANAASLTSTTMPDGSIHNERPARPPNGGAGRLGLL
;
A
#
# COMPACT_ATOMS: atom_id res chain seq x y z
N GLY A 1 11.68 11.48 -13.73
CA GLY A 1 10.32 11.74 -14.22
C GLY A 1 10.11 13.22 -14.47
N ALA A 2 8.92 13.56 -14.94
CA ALA A 2 8.44 14.94 -15.04
C ALA A 2 8.23 15.56 -13.64
N ASP A 3 8.07 16.87 -13.58
CA ASP A 3 7.64 17.57 -12.37
C ASP A 3 6.18 18.02 -12.54
N LEU A 4 5.30 17.40 -11.76
CA LEU A 4 3.88 17.65 -11.65
C LEU A 4 3.52 17.98 -10.19
N SER A 5 4.49 18.45 -9.40
CA SER A 5 4.24 18.80 -8.00
C SER A 5 3.22 19.92 -7.89
N GLY A 6 2.25 19.73 -7.00
CA GLY A 6 1.12 20.65 -6.83
C GLY A 6 0.19 20.79 -8.04
N ALA A 7 0.34 19.96 -9.08
CA ALA A 7 -0.56 19.98 -10.22
C ALA A 7 -1.98 19.57 -9.82
N ASP A 8 -2.97 20.15 -10.48
CA ASP A 8 -4.36 19.70 -10.38
C ASP A 8 -4.65 18.70 -11.49
N LEU A 9 -4.80 17.44 -11.08
CA LEU A 9 -5.09 16.27 -11.89
C LEU A 9 -6.36 15.57 -11.37
N SER A 10 -7.21 16.28 -10.63
CA SER A 10 -8.48 15.74 -10.13
C SER A 10 -9.35 15.24 -11.29
N GLY A 11 -9.91 14.03 -11.15
CA GLY A 11 -10.70 13.36 -12.19
C GLY A 11 -9.95 13.08 -13.49
N ALA A 12 -8.62 13.22 -13.52
CA ALA A 12 -7.84 12.98 -14.73
C ALA A 12 -7.91 11.52 -15.16
N LYS A 13 -7.90 11.29 -16.48
CA LYS A 13 -7.85 9.95 -17.08
C LYS A 13 -6.39 9.59 -17.34
N LEU A 14 -5.77 8.92 -16.38
CA LEU A 14 -4.36 8.52 -16.36
C LEU A 14 -4.18 7.00 -16.39
N TRP A 15 -5.22 6.25 -16.73
CA TRP A 15 -5.17 4.80 -16.89
C TRP A 15 -4.01 4.36 -17.80
N GLY A 16 -3.20 3.42 -17.32
CA GLY A 16 -2.02 2.91 -18.02
C GLY A 16 -0.90 3.94 -18.25
N ALA A 17 -0.97 5.12 -17.64
CA ALA A 17 0.05 6.15 -17.81
C ALA A 17 1.37 5.72 -17.16
N ASN A 18 2.49 6.04 -17.82
CA ASN A 18 3.80 5.94 -17.20
C ASN A 18 4.10 7.22 -16.43
N LEU A 19 4.02 7.13 -15.10
CA LEU A 19 4.35 8.15 -14.12
C LEU A 19 5.55 7.75 -13.25
N SER A 20 6.30 6.72 -13.63
CA SER A 20 7.45 6.20 -12.89
C SER A 20 8.46 7.31 -12.54
N GLY A 21 8.83 7.37 -11.26
CA GLY A 21 9.76 8.37 -10.73
C GLY A 21 9.36 9.83 -10.99
N THR A 22 8.09 10.12 -11.29
CA THR A 22 7.56 11.47 -11.47
C THR A 22 7.40 12.15 -10.11
N ASN A 23 7.60 13.46 -10.08
CA ASN A 23 7.31 14.25 -8.90
C ASN A 23 5.84 14.69 -8.91
N LEU A 24 5.02 14.07 -8.07
CA LEU A 24 3.60 14.37 -7.84
C LEU A 24 3.38 14.87 -6.40
N SER A 25 4.44 15.36 -5.74
CA SER A 25 4.35 15.79 -4.34
C SER A 25 3.33 16.92 -4.22
N GLY A 26 2.35 16.76 -3.33
CA GLY A 26 1.25 17.71 -3.14
C GLY A 26 0.28 17.85 -4.32
N ALA A 27 0.38 17.00 -5.35
CA ALA A 27 -0.56 17.02 -6.47
C ALA A 27 -1.96 16.63 -6.01
N ASN A 28 -2.97 17.20 -6.67
CA ASN A 28 -4.36 16.80 -6.50
C ASN A 28 -4.70 15.72 -7.55
N LEU A 29 -4.92 14.49 -7.10
CA LEU A 29 -5.34 13.32 -7.87
C LEU A 29 -6.68 12.78 -7.35
N GLU A 30 -7.46 13.60 -6.64
CA GLU A 30 -8.80 13.23 -6.16
C GLU A 30 -9.65 12.69 -7.31
N GLU A 31 -10.23 11.50 -7.12
CA GLU A 31 -11.07 10.79 -8.11
C GLU A 31 -10.39 10.56 -9.48
N ALA A 32 -9.07 10.65 -9.57
CA ALA A 32 -8.35 10.35 -10.80
C ALA A 32 -8.44 8.86 -11.14
N ASN A 33 -8.54 8.54 -12.43
CA ASN A 33 -8.47 7.17 -12.91
C ASN A 33 -7.02 6.83 -13.24
N LEU A 34 -6.41 5.98 -12.42
CA LEU A 34 -5.01 5.54 -12.44
C LEU A 34 -4.90 4.00 -12.52
N TRP A 35 -5.97 3.30 -12.90
CA TRP A 35 -5.95 1.88 -13.29
C TRP A 35 -4.67 1.57 -14.07
N TRP A 36 -3.98 0.45 -13.78
CA TRP A 36 -2.75 0.01 -14.46
C TRP A 36 -1.63 1.06 -14.63
N ALA A 37 -1.67 2.18 -13.91
CA ALA A 37 -0.66 3.21 -14.04
C ALA A 37 0.66 2.73 -13.41
N ASP A 38 1.76 3.05 -14.07
CA ASP A 38 3.10 2.85 -13.50
C ASP A 38 3.46 4.10 -12.69
N LEU A 39 3.31 4.01 -11.37
CA LEU A 39 3.72 5.00 -10.37
C LEU A 39 4.98 4.53 -9.60
N SER A 40 5.71 3.56 -10.14
CA SER A 40 6.87 2.98 -9.47
C SER A 40 7.91 4.06 -9.11
N GLY A 41 8.29 4.11 -7.84
CA GLY A 41 9.22 5.11 -7.30
C GLY A 41 8.75 6.57 -7.42
N ALA A 42 7.49 6.84 -7.75
CA ALA A 42 6.96 8.20 -7.83
C ALA A 42 7.00 8.90 -6.47
N LYS A 43 7.16 10.23 -6.49
CA LYS A 43 7.12 11.05 -5.27
C LYS A 43 5.71 11.61 -5.10
N LEU A 44 4.97 11.09 -4.14
CA LEU A 44 3.57 11.42 -3.84
C LEU A 44 3.41 12.00 -2.42
N HIS A 45 4.48 12.59 -1.85
CA HIS A 45 4.43 13.16 -0.51
C HIS A 45 3.26 14.14 -0.41
N LYS A 46 2.34 13.92 0.54
CA LYS A 46 1.16 14.75 0.75
C LYS A 46 0.28 14.94 -0.50
N ALA A 47 0.35 14.04 -1.47
CA ALA A 47 -0.58 14.03 -2.59
C ALA A 47 -1.99 13.72 -2.10
N LYS A 48 -2.99 14.25 -2.79
CA LYS A 48 -4.40 13.95 -2.51
C LYS A 48 -4.89 12.92 -3.52
N LEU A 49 -5.22 11.74 -3.06
CA LEU A 49 -5.68 10.60 -3.85
C LEU A 49 -7.04 10.11 -3.34
N TYR A 50 -7.79 10.96 -2.63
CA TYR A 50 -9.12 10.60 -2.14
C TYR A 50 -10.00 10.09 -3.28
N GLY A 51 -10.54 8.89 -3.12
CA GLY A 51 -11.39 8.24 -4.12
C GLY A 51 -10.73 7.96 -5.47
N ALA A 52 -9.41 8.03 -5.58
CA ALA A 52 -8.70 7.66 -6.81
C ALA A 52 -8.86 6.17 -7.10
N ASP A 53 -8.99 5.83 -8.38
CA ASP A 53 -9.01 4.46 -8.88
C ASP A 53 -7.58 4.05 -9.23
N LEU A 54 -6.94 3.24 -8.38
CA LEU A 54 -5.57 2.72 -8.51
C LEU A 54 -5.58 1.20 -8.68
N TRP A 55 -6.67 0.63 -9.19
CA TRP A 55 -6.78 -0.80 -9.40
C TRP A 55 -5.64 -1.33 -10.27
N ASP A 56 -4.92 -2.35 -9.77
CA ASP A 56 -3.77 -3.00 -10.41
C ASP A 56 -2.69 -1.99 -10.86
N ALA A 57 -2.51 -0.89 -10.11
CA ALA A 57 -1.45 0.10 -10.34
C ALA A 57 -0.13 -0.34 -9.67
N ASP A 58 1.00 -0.02 -10.33
CA ASP A 58 2.33 -0.23 -9.74
C ASP A 58 2.75 1.00 -8.94
N LEU A 59 2.68 0.90 -7.61
CA LEU A 59 3.16 1.90 -6.65
C LEU A 59 4.45 1.43 -5.94
N SER A 60 5.16 0.45 -6.51
CA SER A 60 6.33 -0.15 -5.88
C SER A 60 7.40 0.90 -5.60
N GLY A 61 7.85 0.96 -4.35
CA GLY A 61 8.84 1.94 -3.89
C GLY A 61 8.38 3.41 -3.89
N ALA A 62 7.11 3.70 -4.18
CA ALA A 62 6.57 5.05 -4.19
C ALA A 62 6.69 5.75 -2.82
N LYS A 63 6.76 7.08 -2.83
CA LYS A 63 6.89 7.91 -1.63
C LYS A 63 5.58 8.61 -1.31
N LEU A 64 4.73 7.96 -0.53
CA LEU A 64 3.38 8.36 -0.15
C LEU A 64 3.30 8.97 1.26
N HIS A 65 4.42 9.39 1.84
CA HIS A 65 4.45 9.99 3.17
C HIS A 65 3.40 11.10 3.32
N GLY A 66 2.46 10.91 4.25
CA GLY A 66 1.37 11.84 4.53
C GLY A 66 0.39 12.07 3.39
N ALA A 67 0.34 11.18 2.38
CA ALA A 67 -0.66 11.22 1.32
C ALA A 67 -2.06 10.87 1.86
N ASP A 68 -3.08 11.42 1.23
CA ASP A 68 -4.48 11.07 1.50
C ASP A 68 -4.94 10.06 0.46
N LEU A 69 -5.02 8.78 0.83
CA LEU A 69 -5.55 7.68 0.03
C LEU A 69 -6.95 7.26 0.52
N SER A 70 -7.62 8.10 1.32
CA SER A 70 -8.88 7.70 1.92
C SER A 70 -9.94 7.43 0.84
N GLY A 71 -10.62 6.28 0.94
CA GLY A 71 -11.58 5.84 -0.07
C GLY A 71 -11.01 5.48 -1.44
N ALA A 72 -9.69 5.44 -1.62
CA ALA A 72 -9.08 5.02 -2.88
C ALA A 72 -9.29 3.51 -3.11
N ASP A 73 -9.42 3.13 -4.38
CA ASP A 73 -9.42 1.72 -4.79
C ASP A 73 -7.98 1.31 -5.09
N LEU A 74 -7.38 0.48 -4.24
CA LEU A 74 -6.04 -0.09 -4.38
C LEU A 74 -6.12 -1.62 -4.57
N GLU A 75 -7.27 -2.15 -5.02
CA GLU A 75 -7.40 -3.58 -5.28
C GLU A 75 -6.32 -4.04 -6.28
N GLU A 76 -5.66 -5.16 -5.98
CA GLU A 76 -4.53 -5.73 -6.76
C GLU A 76 -3.28 -4.83 -6.92
N ALA A 77 -3.21 -3.66 -6.27
CA ALA A 77 -2.08 -2.73 -6.44
C ALA A 77 -0.77 -3.27 -5.83
N ASP A 78 0.36 -3.00 -6.50
CA ASP A 78 1.70 -3.26 -5.98
C ASP A 78 2.16 -2.06 -5.13
N LEU A 79 2.15 -2.21 -3.81
CA LEU A 79 2.66 -1.23 -2.84
C LEU A 79 3.99 -1.69 -2.23
N THR A 80 4.70 -2.62 -2.86
CA THR A 80 5.90 -3.22 -2.30
C THR A 80 6.96 -2.16 -2.02
N ARG A 81 7.50 -2.14 -0.80
CA ARG A 81 8.51 -1.16 -0.34
C ARG A 81 8.07 0.30 -0.46
N ALA A 82 6.77 0.58 -0.59
CA ALA A 82 6.24 1.93 -0.57
C ALA A 82 6.41 2.56 0.83
N ASP A 83 6.65 3.86 0.86
CA ASP A 83 6.62 4.64 2.09
C ASP A 83 5.22 5.24 2.27
N LEU A 84 4.39 4.59 3.08
CA LEU A 84 3.03 5.00 3.44
C LEU A 84 3.00 5.65 4.83
N THR A 85 4.15 6.11 5.34
CA THR A 85 4.20 6.63 6.70
C THR A 85 3.30 7.85 6.85
N ARG A 86 2.44 7.82 7.87
CA ARG A 86 1.41 8.85 8.13
C ARG A 86 0.39 9.07 7.01
N ALA A 87 0.30 8.16 6.03
CA ALA A 87 -0.75 8.22 5.02
C ALA A 87 -2.13 7.96 5.64
N ASP A 88 -3.18 8.52 5.06
CA ASP A 88 -4.56 8.19 5.41
C ASP A 88 -5.08 7.14 4.42
N LEU A 89 -5.41 5.95 4.93
CA LEU A 89 -5.94 4.81 4.17
C LEU A 89 -7.38 4.48 4.61
N ILE A 90 -8.03 5.36 5.36
CA ILE A 90 -9.38 5.10 5.87
C ILE A 90 -10.33 4.89 4.70
N ARG A 91 -11.05 3.77 4.71
CA ARG A 91 -11.97 3.27 3.69
C ARG A 91 -11.32 2.95 2.34
N ALA A 92 -9.99 2.91 2.25
CA ALA A 92 -9.33 2.42 1.05
C ALA A 92 -9.60 0.91 0.87
N ASP A 93 -9.76 0.46 -0.36
CA ASP A 93 -9.83 -0.98 -0.67
C ASP A 93 -8.44 -1.52 -0.94
N LEU A 94 -7.93 -2.39 -0.08
CA LEU A 94 -6.61 -3.03 -0.21
C LEU A 94 -6.74 -4.53 -0.56
N CYS A 95 -7.91 -4.97 -1.05
CA CYS A 95 -8.13 -6.34 -1.44
C CYS A 95 -7.06 -6.80 -2.45
N GLU A 96 -6.38 -7.90 -2.16
CA GLU A 96 -5.30 -8.45 -2.99
C GLU A 96 -4.09 -7.52 -3.25
N ALA A 97 -3.98 -6.39 -2.55
CA ALA A 97 -2.82 -5.50 -2.66
C ALA A 97 -1.56 -6.13 -2.03
N ASP A 98 -0.39 -5.94 -2.64
CA ASP A 98 0.90 -6.39 -2.09
C ASP A 98 1.60 -5.24 -1.36
N LEU A 99 1.61 -5.27 -0.03
CA LEU A 99 2.32 -4.29 0.81
C LEU A 99 3.68 -4.80 1.29
N SER A 100 4.26 -5.83 0.67
CA SER A 100 5.49 -6.46 1.16
C SER A 100 6.62 -5.44 1.33
N GLY A 101 7.15 -5.34 2.55
CA GLY A 101 8.20 -4.40 2.90
C GLY A 101 7.79 -2.92 2.90
N ALA A 102 6.51 -2.59 2.75
CA ALA A 102 6.01 -1.22 2.87
C ALA A 102 6.13 -0.72 4.33
N ASP A 103 6.15 0.60 4.50
CA ASP A 103 6.17 1.23 5.82
C ASP A 103 4.88 2.00 6.07
N LEU A 104 4.01 1.46 6.93
CA LEU A 104 2.75 2.04 7.38
C LEU A 104 2.90 2.82 8.69
N THR A 105 4.11 3.11 9.18
CA THR A 105 4.30 3.74 10.49
C THR A 105 3.46 5.01 10.64
N GLY A 106 2.55 5.02 11.62
CA GLY A 106 1.63 6.13 11.88
C GLY A 106 0.56 6.37 10.81
N ALA A 107 0.40 5.48 9.83
CA ALA A 107 -0.69 5.53 8.87
C ALA A 107 -2.04 5.33 9.57
N LEU A 108 -3.08 5.97 9.05
CA LEU A 108 -4.46 5.75 9.49
C LEU A 108 -5.04 4.61 8.67
N VAL A 109 -4.95 3.39 9.21
CA VAL A 109 -5.48 2.17 8.58
C VAL A 109 -6.03 1.25 9.66
N THR A 110 -7.10 0.55 9.35
CA THR A 110 -7.77 -0.40 10.25
C THR A 110 -7.32 -1.83 9.97
N PRO A 111 -7.40 -2.74 10.97
CA PRO A 111 -7.16 -4.15 10.74
C PRO A 111 -8.05 -4.75 9.64
N GLU A 112 -9.29 -4.26 9.51
CA GLU A 112 -10.25 -4.71 8.50
C GLU A 112 -9.79 -4.37 7.07
N GLU A 113 -9.25 -3.16 6.86
CA GLU A 113 -8.68 -2.74 5.56
C GLU A 113 -7.48 -3.60 5.18
N LEU A 114 -6.64 -3.99 6.13
CA LEU A 114 -5.47 -4.86 5.88
C LEU A 114 -5.81 -6.35 5.77
N ALA A 115 -7.02 -6.77 6.14
CA ALA A 115 -7.35 -8.20 6.31
C ALA A 115 -7.30 -9.00 5.01
N ASN A 116 -7.53 -8.34 3.87
CA ASN A 116 -7.59 -8.96 2.56
C ASN A 116 -6.40 -8.60 1.66
N ALA A 117 -5.38 -7.91 2.19
CA ALA A 117 -4.15 -7.67 1.44
C ALA A 117 -3.52 -9.01 1.02
N ALA A 118 -3.02 -9.09 -0.22
CA ALA A 118 -2.38 -10.31 -0.73
C ALA A 118 -1.13 -10.67 0.07
N SER A 119 -0.35 -9.68 0.49
CA SER A 119 0.82 -9.88 1.33
C SER A 119 1.09 -8.68 2.22
N LEU A 120 1.43 -9.01 3.47
CA LEU A 120 1.96 -8.07 4.46
C LEU A 120 3.39 -8.46 4.88
N THR A 121 4.09 -9.28 4.10
CA THR A 121 5.41 -9.80 4.46
C THR A 121 6.40 -8.67 4.72
N SER A 122 6.99 -8.64 5.92
CA SER A 122 7.97 -7.62 6.32
C SER A 122 7.44 -6.18 6.28
N THR A 123 6.12 -5.99 6.25
CA THR A 123 5.51 -4.65 6.34
C THR A 123 5.75 -4.06 7.71
N THR A 124 6.13 -2.80 7.81
CA THR A 124 6.12 -2.09 9.10
C THR A 124 4.71 -1.58 9.35
N MET A 125 4.06 -2.07 10.40
CA MET A 125 2.68 -1.77 10.79
C MET A 125 2.55 -0.35 11.36
N PRO A 126 1.32 0.19 11.52
CA PRO A 126 1.10 1.53 12.05
C PRO A 126 1.73 1.81 13.42
N ASP A 127 1.87 0.78 14.26
CA ASP A 127 2.51 0.86 15.58
C ASP A 127 4.05 0.74 15.54
N GLY A 128 4.62 0.59 14.35
CA GLY A 128 6.06 0.39 14.11
C GLY A 128 6.54 -1.05 14.26
N SER A 129 5.66 -2.01 14.55
CA SER A 129 6.02 -3.43 14.56
C SER A 129 6.21 -3.95 13.13
N ILE A 130 7.13 -4.88 12.92
CA ILE A 130 7.27 -5.55 11.62
C ILE A 130 6.31 -6.74 11.59
N HIS A 131 5.41 -6.76 10.61
CA HIS A 131 4.57 -7.89 10.29
C HIS A 131 5.42 -9.03 9.75
N ASN A 132 5.78 -9.93 10.66
CA ASN A 132 6.40 -11.19 10.31
C ASN A 132 5.28 -12.21 10.13
N GLU A 133 5.27 -12.90 8.98
CA GLU A 133 4.47 -14.11 8.88
C GLU A 133 4.80 -15.00 10.07
N ARG A 134 3.78 -15.34 10.85
CA ARG A 134 3.94 -16.24 11.99
C ARG A 134 4.68 -17.49 11.47
N PRO A 135 5.78 -17.94 12.08
CA PRO A 135 6.44 -19.16 11.63
C PRO A 135 5.39 -20.27 11.65
N ALA A 136 5.31 -21.03 10.55
CA ALA A 136 4.41 -22.15 10.42
C ALA A 136 4.46 -22.96 11.72
N ARG A 137 3.33 -23.08 12.42
CA ARG A 137 3.23 -23.87 13.64
C ARG A 137 3.77 -25.26 13.28
N PRO A 138 4.80 -25.80 13.97
CA PRO A 138 5.19 -27.18 13.73
C PRO A 138 3.94 -28.06 13.96
N PRO A 139 3.71 -29.09 13.12
CA PRO A 139 2.57 -29.98 13.31
C PRO A 139 2.62 -30.53 14.74
N ASN A 140 1.51 -30.39 15.46
CA ASN A 140 1.36 -30.79 16.85
C ASN A 140 1.91 -32.20 17.10
N GLY A 141 2.49 -32.39 18.29
CA GLY A 141 3.25 -33.57 18.68
C GLY A 141 2.48 -34.89 18.60
N GLY A 142 3.19 -35.91 18.11
CA GLY A 142 2.96 -37.30 18.50
C GLY A 142 3.53 -37.51 19.91
N ALA A 143 2.63 -37.76 20.86
CA ALA A 143 2.91 -37.98 22.26
C ALA A 143 3.98 -39.06 22.51
N GLY A 144 4.80 -38.84 23.55
CA GLY A 144 5.65 -39.86 24.12
C GLY A 144 4.84 -41.05 24.62
N ARG A 145 5.24 -42.26 24.20
CA ARG A 145 5.03 -43.46 25.00
C ARG A 145 6.30 -43.71 25.79
N LEU A 146 6.22 -43.45 27.09
CA LEU A 146 7.12 -44.00 28.10
C LEU A 146 7.12 -45.53 27.96
N GLY A 147 8.31 -46.12 27.87
CA GLY A 147 8.51 -47.52 28.20
C GLY A 147 8.79 -47.65 29.69
N LEU A 148 8.10 -48.56 30.38
CA LEU A 148 8.69 -49.63 31.21
C LEU A 148 7.56 -50.44 31.88
N LEU A 149 7.69 -51.77 31.75
CA LEU A 149 7.20 -52.88 32.60
C LEU A 149 5.73 -52.86 33.06
#